data_AF-A0A846QC10-F1
#
_entry.id   AF-A0A846QC10-F1
#
_cell.length_a   1.000
_cell.length_b   1.000
_cell.length_c   1.000
_cell.angle_alpha   90.00
_cell.angle_beta   90.00
_cell.angle_gamma   90.00
#
_symmetry.space_group_name_H-M   'P 1'
#
loop_
_entity.id
_entity.type
_entity.pdbx_description
1 polymer ?
#
loop_
_entity_poly.entity_id
_entity_poly.type
_entity_poly.pdbx_seq_one_letter_code
_entity_poly.pdbx_strand_id
1 'polypeptide(L)' 'ISKGRFKEALDLMREKLPLPGVLGRVCSQPCESECKRGDVDKPVAIRGLKRFAYDAVADEKLVPLPR' A
#
# COMPACT_ATOMS: atom_id res chain seq x y z
N ILE A 1 -8.17 -2.38 4.20
CA ILE A 1 -8.34 -3.36 3.10
C ILE A 1 -9.32 -4.48 3.47
N SER A 2 -9.06 -5.34 4.48
CA SER A 2 -9.97 -6.46 4.79
C SER A 2 -11.42 -6.05 5.10
N LYS A 3 -11.62 -4.84 5.66
CA LYS A 3 -12.94 -4.26 5.94
C LYS A 3 -13.59 -3.55 4.75
N GLY A 4 -13.07 -3.67 3.53
CA GLY A 4 -13.57 -2.97 2.33
C GLY A 4 -13.32 -1.45 2.30
N ARG A 5 -12.74 -0.87 3.36
CA ARG A 5 -12.43 0.57 3.47
C ARG A 5 -11.15 0.90 2.69
N PHE A 6 -11.24 1.02 1.36
CA PHE A 6 -10.08 1.26 0.49
C PHE A 6 -9.62 2.72 0.50
N LYS A 7 -10.56 3.67 0.48
CA LYS A 7 -10.25 5.10 0.54
C LYS A 7 -9.49 5.48 1.82
N GLU A 8 -9.99 5.08 2.99
CA GLU A 8 -9.31 5.28 4.27
C GLU A 8 -7.92 4.61 4.31
N ALA A 9 -7.78 3.43 3.70
CA ALA A 9 -6.48 2.76 3.63
C ALA A 9 -5.49 3.52 2.75
N LEU A 10 -5.96 4.09 1.63
CA LEU A 10 -5.16 4.92 0.75
C LEU A 10 -4.77 6.25 1.43
N ASP A 11 -5.69 6.89 2.14
CA ASP A 11 -5.42 8.13 2.88
C ASP A 11 -4.40 7.90 4.00
N LEU A 12 -4.51 6.79 4.74
CA LEU A 12 -3.49 6.39 5.71
C LEU A 12 -2.11 6.15 5.06
N MET A 13 -2.08 5.54 3.85
CA MET A 13 -0.82 5.38 3.12
C MET A 13 -0.21 6.73 2.76
N ARG A 14 -1.02 7.72 2.36
CA ARG A 14 -0.56 9.06 1.96
C ARG A 14 0.12 9.85 3.07
N GLU A 15 -0.14 9.52 4.34
CA GLU A 15 0.59 10.13 5.48
C GLU A 15 2.10 9.86 5.44
N LYS A 16 2.53 8.76 4.82
CA LYS A 16 3.95 8.33 4.76
C LYS A 16 4.46 8.09 3.35
N LEU A 17 3.56 7.75 2.42
CA LEU A 17 3.89 7.42 1.04
C LEU A 17 3.34 8.53 0.14
N PRO A 18 4.19 9.46 -0.32
CA PRO A 18 3.75 10.53 -1.22
C PRO A 18 3.16 9.99 -2.53
N LEU A 19 3.67 8.85 -3.01
CA LEU A 19 3.30 8.24 -4.29
C LEU A 19 2.93 6.75 -4.11
N PRO A 20 1.80 6.43 -3.46
CA PRO A 20 1.44 5.06 -3.14
C PRO A 20 1.23 4.20 -4.39
N GLY A 21 0.72 4.78 -5.48
CA GLY A 21 0.54 4.10 -6.76
C GLY A 21 1.84 3.69 -7.43
N VAL A 22 2.85 4.57 -7.42
CA VAL A 22 4.19 4.26 -7.97
C VAL A 22 4.86 3.20 -7.10
N LEU A 23 4.88 3.39 -5.78
CA LEU A 23 5.49 2.45 -4.85
C LEU A 23 4.83 1.06 -4.92
N GLY A 24 3.51 0.97 -5.13
CA GLY A 24 2.85 -0.32 -5.36
C GLY A 24 3.34 -1.09 -6.59
N ARG A 25 3.96 -0.41 -7.57
CA ARG A 25 4.42 -0.99 -8.84
C ARG A 25 5.94 -1.22 -8.89
N VAL A 26 6.73 -0.29 -8.36
CA VAL A 26 8.20 -0.32 -8.46
C VAL A 26 8.91 -0.81 -7.19
N CYS A 27 8.21 -0.92 -6.06
CA CYS A 27 8.84 -1.30 -4.80
C CYS A 27 9.48 -2.70 -4.89
N SER A 28 10.73 -2.79 -4.44
CA SER A 28 11.52 -4.02 -4.27
C SER A 28 11.17 -4.79 -2.99
N GLN A 29 10.01 -4.49 -2.39
CA GLN A 29 9.42 -5.20 -1.26
C GLN A 29 10.32 -5.43 -0.02
N PRO A 30 11.14 -4.46 0.45
CA PRO A 30 12.00 -4.65 1.62
C PRO A 30 11.21 -4.94 2.91
N CYS A 31 9.99 -4.42 3.02
CA CYS A 31 9.10 -4.69 4.15
C CYS A 31 8.59 -6.14 4.22
N GLU A 32 8.59 -6.88 3.11
CA GLU A 32 8.16 -8.27 3.10
C GLU A 32 9.25 -9.21 3.62
N SER A 33 10.53 -8.85 3.42
CA SER A 33 11.68 -9.59 3.96
C SER A 33 11.70 -9.64 5.50
N GLU A 34 11.25 -8.56 6.15
CA GLU A 34 11.21 -8.44 7.62
C GLU A 34 9.85 -8.84 8.23
N CYS A 35 8.97 -9.45 7.44
CA CYS A 35 7.63 -9.79 7.91
C CYS A 35 7.67 -11.01 8.84
N LYS A 36 7.30 -10.83 10.13
CA LYS A 36 7.21 -11.92 11.13
C LYS A 36 6.33 -13.11 10.70
N ARG A 37 5.40 -12.90 9.76
CA ARG A 37 4.58 -14.00 9.24
C ARG A 37 5.43 -15.01 8.45
N GLY A 38 6.55 -14.57 7.87
CA GLY A 38 7.54 -15.42 7.23
C GLY A 38 8.20 -16.43 8.18
N ASP A 39 8.18 -16.19 9.49
CA ASP A 39 8.69 -17.15 10.49
C ASP A 39 7.77 -18.37 10.65
N VAL A 40 6.50 -18.26 10.25
CA VAL A 40 5.49 -19.33 10.37
C VAL A 40 5.18 -19.95 9.01
N ASP A 41 4.94 -19.14 7.99
CA ASP A 41 4.61 -19.60 6.64
C ASP A 41 5.21 -18.70 5.53
N LYS A 42 4.44 -17.77 4.99
CA LYS A 42 4.83 -16.87 3.91
C LYS A 42 4.59 -15.44 4.33
N PRO A 43 5.50 -14.51 4.00
CA PRO A 43 5.29 -13.10 4.29
C PRO A 43 4.01 -12.60 3.64
N VAL A 44 3.39 -11.61 4.27
CA VAL A 44 2.23 -10.94 3.70
C VAL A 44 2.68 -10.17 2.46
N ALA A 45 1.91 -10.27 1.37
CA ALA A 45 2.15 -9.53 0.13
C ALA A 45 1.82 -8.03 0.28
N ILE A 46 2.56 -7.31 1.14
CA ILE A 46 2.36 -5.89 1.48
C ILE A 46 2.39 -5.01 0.24
N ARG A 47 3.32 -5.24 -0.70
CA ARG A 47 3.39 -4.49 -1.96
C ARG A 47 2.12 -4.68 -2.78
N GLY A 48 1.65 -5.93 -2.89
CA GLY A 48 0.41 -6.28 -3.59
C GLY A 48 -0.81 -5.62 -2.94
N LEU A 49 -0.87 -5.60 -1.61
CA LEU A 49 -1.93 -4.94 -0.85
C LEU A 49 -1.94 -3.42 -1.04
N LYS A 50 -0.76 -2.78 -1.04
CA LYS A 50 -0.63 -1.34 -1.33
C LYS A 50 -1.14 -1.00 -2.73
N ARG A 51 -0.71 -1.78 -3.73
CA ARG A 51 -1.17 -1.63 -5.11
C ARG A 51 -2.68 -1.84 -5.23
N PHE A 52 -3.22 -2.90 -4.64
CA PHE A 52 -4.66 -3.19 -4.69
C PHE A 52 -5.49 -2.09 -4.02
N ALA A 53 -5.07 -1.59 -2.85
CA ALA A 53 -5.77 -0.52 -2.16
C ALA A 53 -5.83 0.78 -2.99
N TYR A 54 -4.76 1.06 -3.73
CA TYR A 54 -4.70 2.18 -4.66
C TYR A 54 -5.61 1.95 -5.88
N ASP A 55 -5.45 0.81 -6.56
CA ASP A 55 -6.20 0.47 -7.78
C ASP A 55 -7.72 0.32 -7.52
N ALA A 56 -8.13 0.02 -6.29
CA ALA A 56 -9.53 -0.11 -5.88
C ALA A 56 -10.28 1.23 -5.72
N VAL A 57 -9.58 2.37 -5.78
CA VAL A 57 -10.19 3.71 -5.67
C VAL A 57 -10.29 4.33 -7.06
N ALA A 58 -11.50 4.33 -7.64
CA ALA A 58 -11.74 4.74 -9.03
C ALA A 58 -11.60 6.25 -9.32
N ASP A 59 -11.76 7.10 -8.31
CA ASP A 59 -11.71 8.56 -8.44
C ASP A 59 -10.44 9.09 -7.76
N GLU A 60 -9.31 8.93 -8.43
CA GLU A 60 -8.05 9.44 -7.92
C GLU A 60 -7.83 10.87 -8.37
N LYS A 61 -8.18 11.79 -7.48
CA LYS A 61 -7.74 13.19 -7.60
C LYS A 61 -6.26 13.25 -7.25
N LEU A 62 -5.48 13.98 -8.05
CA LEU A 62 -4.12 14.37 -7.70
C LEU A 62 -4.16 15.13 -6.37
N VAL A 63 -3.81 14.45 -5.29
CA VAL A 63 -3.66 15.08 -3.98
C VAL A 63 -2.28 15.73 -3.95
N PRO A 64 -2.17 17.02 -3.59
CA PRO A 64 -0.88 17.68 -3.48
C PRO A 64 0.00 16.94 -2.47
N LEU A 65 1.28 16.77 -2.83
CA LEU A 65 2.26 16.10 -2.00
C LEU A 65 2.38 16.81 -0.65
N PRO A 66 2.43 16.07 0.48
CA PRO A 66 2.78 16.67 1.76
C PRO A 66 4.16 17.32 1.64
N ARG A 67 4.27 18.59 2.05
CA ARG A 67 5.52 19.36 2.05
C ARG A 67 6.43 18.92 3.19
#